data_AF-A0A2V0QN82-F1
#
_entry.id   AF-A0A2V0QN82-F1
#
_cell.length_a   1.000
_cell.length_b   1.000
_cell.length_c   1.000
_cell.angle_alpha   90.00
_cell.angle_beta   90.00
_cell.angle_gamma   90.00
#
_symmetry.space_group_name_H-M   'P 1'
#
loop_
_entity.id
_entity.type
_entity.pdbx_description
1 polymer ?
#
loop_
_entity_poly.entity_id
_entity_poly.type
_entity_poly.pdbx_seq_one_letter_code
_entity_poly.pdbx_strand_id
1 'polypeptide(L)'
;MVNACSPEELSGLIRSTGSERERCLLQFVFDAGLRRSEVGRVSLQAIKDALRFSQTQMVYKSEAANKPAYCPLFVYGSKGRGDEYKARYAIVSRATLERIAKYQSTPLYKRYALRFDSPENTPAFFNADGAAYNADSISGVLRRISERGVKLGLLQRPVAPHKLRHGHGYAILRSPDLGTDVLERMLAVQRSLGHARMGTTDIYTRIPQEAYRDLCTDESGLMTRAELMAQLWKKTSIRIDMRAKK
;
A
#
# COMPACT_ATOMS: atom_id res chain seq x y z
N MET A 1 -14.78 13.97 -11.65
CA MET A 1 -14.54 12.51 -11.79
C MET A 1 -13.18 12.20 -11.19
N VAL A 2 -13.11 11.44 -10.09
CA VAL A 2 -11.81 11.11 -9.48
C VAL A 2 -11.23 9.93 -10.24
N ASN A 3 -10.28 10.20 -11.13
CA ASN A 3 -9.59 9.16 -11.90
C ASN A 3 -8.57 8.45 -10.97
N ALA A 4 -8.95 7.28 -10.46
CA ALA A 4 -8.14 6.44 -9.58
C ALA A 4 -6.94 5.85 -10.32
N CYS A 5 -5.88 5.49 -9.59
CA CYS A 5 -4.73 4.81 -10.19
C CYS A 5 -5.10 3.36 -10.54
N SER A 6 -5.03 2.98 -11.82
CA SER A 6 -5.21 1.59 -12.22
C SER A 6 -3.98 0.72 -11.88
N PRO A 7 -4.08 -0.61 -11.90
CA PRO A 7 -2.92 -1.50 -11.76
C PRO A 7 -1.83 -1.29 -12.83
N GLU A 8 -2.24 -0.97 -14.06
CA GLU A 8 -1.35 -0.66 -15.18
C GLU A 8 -0.62 0.66 -14.94
N GLU A 9 -1.34 1.70 -14.51
CA GLU A 9 -0.74 2.97 -14.10
C GLU A 9 0.23 2.77 -12.92
N LEU A 10 -0.11 1.94 -11.94
CA LEU A 10 0.77 1.63 -10.82
C LEU A 10 2.06 0.94 -11.30
N SER A 11 1.96 -0.02 -12.21
CA SER A 11 3.09 -0.69 -12.82
C SER A 11 3.99 0.29 -13.58
N GLY A 12 3.40 1.16 -14.42
CA GLY A 12 4.13 2.22 -15.14
C GLY A 12 4.83 3.18 -14.19
N LEU A 13 4.14 3.62 -13.13
CA LEU A 13 4.69 4.50 -12.10
C LEU A 13 5.89 3.86 -11.38
N ILE A 14 5.78 2.60 -10.96
CA ILE A 14 6.87 1.87 -10.31
C ILE A 14 8.08 1.72 -11.26
N ARG A 15 7.84 1.39 -12.53
CA ARG A 15 8.91 1.26 -13.54
C ARG A 15 9.61 2.58 -13.87
N SER A 16 8.99 3.70 -13.53
CA SER A 16 9.52 5.05 -13.78
C SER A 16 10.62 5.47 -12.79
N THR A 17 10.93 4.67 -11.76
CA THR A 17 12.09 4.90 -10.88
C THR A 17 13.13 3.78 -10.99
N GLY A 18 14.41 4.14 -10.86
CA GLY A 18 15.54 3.22 -10.77
C GLY A 18 15.89 2.79 -9.34
N SER A 19 15.10 3.22 -8.34
CA SER A 19 15.34 2.93 -6.92
C SER A 19 14.37 1.87 -6.42
N GLU A 20 14.86 0.66 -6.07
CA GLU A 20 13.99 -0.42 -5.54
C GLU A 20 13.26 0.00 -4.26
N ARG A 21 13.88 0.85 -3.44
CA ARG A 21 13.25 1.46 -2.28
C ARG A 21 11.99 2.23 -2.66
N GLU A 22 12.08 3.08 -3.69
CA GLU A 22 10.95 3.86 -4.18
C GLU A 22 9.91 2.96 -4.84
N ARG A 23 10.34 1.92 -5.57
CA ARG A 23 9.42 0.92 -6.15
C ARG A 23 8.60 0.21 -5.08
N CYS A 24 9.27 -0.26 -4.03
CA CYS A 24 8.65 -0.90 -2.88
C CYS A 24 7.72 0.08 -2.14
N LEU A 25 8.15 1.33 -1.94
CA LEU A 25 7.35 2.38 -1.33
C LEU A 25 6.04 2.66 -2.09
N LEU A 26 6.11 2.78 -3.41
CA LEU A 26 4.93 3.04 -4.26
C LEU A 26 3.93 1.88 -4.22
N GLN A 27 4.40 0.63 -4.33
CA GLN A 27 3.56 -0.54 -4.15
C GLN A 27 2.90 -0.54 -2.78
N PHE A 28 3.66 -0.23 -1.72
CA PHE A 28 3.14 -0.21 -0.36
C PHE A 28 2.09 0.88 -0.11
N VAL A 29 2.33 2.11 -0.58
CA VAL A 29 1.37 3.21 -0.45
C VAL A 29 0.05 2.87 -1.12
N PHE A 30 0.10 2.24 -2.29
CA PHE A 30 -1.09 1.72 -2.96
C PHE A 30 -1.75 0.61 -2.12
N ASP A 31 -1.03 -0.48 -1.83
CA ASP A 31 -1.62 -1.69 -1.24
C ASP A 31 -2.09 -1.54 0.21
N ALA A 32 -1.55 -0.58 0.97
CA ALA A 32 -2.01 -0.24 2.31
C ALA A 32 -2.99 0.96 2.34
N GLY A 33 -3.27 1.56 1.16
CA GLY A 33 -4.12 2.72 1.01
C GLY A 33 -3.67 3.91 1.87
N LEU A 34 -2.35 4.13 2.04
CA LEU A 34 -1.83 5.12 2.98
C LEU A 34 -2.10 6.56 2.52
N ARG A 35 -2.42 7.45 3.46
CA ARG A 35 -2.30 8.90 3.23
C ARG A 35 -0.81 9.25 3.19
N ARG A 36 -0.45 10.29 2.42
CA ARG A 36 0.94 10.81 2.37
C ARG A 36 1.54 11.11 3.74
N SER A 37 0.73 11.55 4.71
CA SER A 37 1.14 11.83 6.09
C SER A 37 1.22 10.59 7.01
N GLU A 38 0.70 9.44 6.57
CA GLU A 38 0.78 8.18 7.32
C GLU A 38 2.07 7.42 7.02
N VAL A 39 2.64 7.60 5.83
CA VAL A 39 3.76 6.80 5.31
C VAL A 39 4.97 6.77 6.25
N GLY A 40 5.43 7.93 6.72
CA GLY A 40 6.61 7.99 7.60
C GLY A 40 6.38 7.52 9.03
N ARG A 41 5.12 7.26 9.42
CA ARG A 41 4.74 6.80 10.77
C ARG A 41 4.53 5.29 10.84
N VAL A 42 4.55 4.59 9.71
CA VAL A 42 4.60 3.13 9.73
C VAL A 42 5.99 2.73 10.21
N SER A 43 6.05 1.99 11.31
CA SER A 43 7.31 1.55 11.91
C SER A 43 7.79 0.19 11.38
N LEU A 44 9.06 -0.10 11.59
CA LEU A 44 9.65 -1.43 11.39
C LEU A 44 8.89 -2.47 12.21
N GLN A 45 8.52 -2.14 13.44
CA GLN A 45 7.77 -3.03 14.31
C GLN A 45 6.40 -3.38 13.74
N ALA A 46 5.65 -2.40 13.22
CA ALA A 46 4.35 -2.64 12.59
C ALA A 46 4.44 -3.61 11.39
N ILE A 47 5.51 -3.53 10.58
CA ILE A 47 5.76 -4.48 9.48
C ILE A 47 6.07 -5.89 10.03
N LYS A 48 6.91 -5.99 11.07
CA LYS A 48 7.21 -7.28 11.72
C LYS A 48 5.96 -7.92 12.30
N ASP A 49 5.10 -7.15 12.95
CA ASP A 49 3.86 -7.66 13.55
C ASP A 49 2.87 -8.14 12.49
N ALA A 50 2.73 -7.41 11.39
CA ALA A 50 1.91 -7.84 10.26
C ALA A 50 2.43 -9.17 9.66
N LEU A 51 3.74 -9.33 9.51
CA LEU A 51 4.33 -10.58 9.04
C LEU A 51 4.23 -11.72 10.05
N ARG A 52 4.31 -11.43 11.36
CA ARG A 52 4.10 -12.44 12.43
C ARG A 52 2.67 -12.94 12.47
N PHE A 53 1.67 -12.07 12.25
CA PHE A 53 0.29 -12.49 12.11
C PHE A 53 0.13 -13.59 11.04
N SER A 54 0.85 -13.48 9.93
CA SER A 54 0.87 -14.51 8.89
C SER A 54 1.40 -15.86 9.37
N GLN A 55 2.28 -15.88 10.37
CA GLN A 55 2.91 -17.10 10.89
C GLN A 55 2.07 -17.73 12.00
N THR A 56 1.53 -16.92 12.92
CA THR A 56 0.71 -17.41 14.04
C THR A 56 -0.59 -18.06 13.59
N GLN A 57 -1.22 -17.56 12.52
CA GLN A 57 -2.43 -18.18 11.94
C GLN A 57 -2.18 -19.58 11.35
N MET A 58 -0.91 -19.95 11.05
CA MET A 58 -0.55 -21.31 10.64
C MET A 58 -0.59 -22.30 11.80
N VAL A 59 -0.29 -21.86 13.02
CA VAL A 59 -0.21 -22.73 14.21
C VAL A 59 -1.61 -23.17 14.67
N TYR A 60 -2.64 -22.36 14.39
CA TYR A 60 -4.02 -22.63 14.79
C TYR A 60 -4.82 -23.52 13.82
N LYS A 61 -4.33 -23.79 12.59
CA LYS A 61 -5.02 -24.62 11.59
C LYS A 61 -4.09 -25.74 11.12
N SER A 62 -4.49 -26.99 11.33
CA SER A 62 -3.74 -28.23 11.02
C SER A 62 -3.12 -28.26 9.62
N GLU A 63 -1.90 -28.82 9.54
CA GLU A 63 -1.05 -29.38 8.46
C GLU A 63 -1.17 -28.95 6.97
N ALA A 64 -2.16 -28.16 6.56
CA ALA A 64 -2.33 -27.62 5.21
C ALA A 64 -2.65 -26.11 5.21
N ALA A 65 -2.27 -25.38 6.26
CA ALA A 65 -2.56 -23.95 6.35
C ALA A 65 -1.70 -23.13 5.38
N ASN A 66 -2.26 -22.83 4.19
CA ASN A 66 -1.71 -21.82 3.30
C ASN A 66 -1.55 -20.49 4.07
N LYS A 67 -0.36 -19.88 3.96
CA LYS A 67 -0.09 -18.55 4.54
C LYS A 67 -1.17 -17.55 4.09
N PRO A 68 -1.73 -16.73 4.99
CA PRO A 68 -2.77 -15.79 4.62
C PRO A 68 -2.26 -14.85 3.52
N ALA A 69 -3.11 -14.60 2.52
CA ALA A 69 -2.79 -13.74 1.39
C ALA A 69 -2.66 -12.26 1.81
N TYR A 70 -3.34 -11.86 2.89
CA TYR A 70 -3.27 -10.53 3.47
C TYR A 70 -3.00 -10.56 4.97
N CYS A 71 -2.38 -9.49 5.45
CA CYS A 71 -2.09 -9.29 6.86
C CYS A 71 -2.64 -7.92 7.32
N PRO A 72 -3.17 -7.84 8.56
CA PRO A 72 -3.52 -6.57 9.16
C PRO A 72 -2.24 -5.79 9.49
N LEU A 73 -2.16 -4.54 9.03
CA LEU A 73 -1.09 -3.61 9.36
C LEU A 73 -1.66 -2.47 10.19
N PHE A 74 -1.12 -2.26 11.39
CA PHE A 74 -1.48 -1.12 12.21
C PHE A 74 -0.91 0.18 11.63
N VAL A 75 -1.76 1.19 11.47
CA VAL A 75 -1.40 2.50 10.91
C VAL A 75 -1.93 3.61 11.81
N TYR A 76 -1.03 4.48 12.28
CA TYR A 76 -1.40 5.74 12.92
C TYR A 76 -1.99 6.69 11.88
N GLY A 77 -3.30 6.94 11.91
CA GLY A 77 -3.99 7.87 10.99
C GLY A 77 -3.75 9.34 11.34
N SER A 78 -4.51 10.28 10.78
CA SER A 78 -4.32 11.71 11.08
C SER A 78 -4.64 12.04 12.55
N LYS A 79 -3.96 13.06 13.10
CA LYS A 79 -4.27 13.66 14.40
C LYS A 79 -5.72 14.17 14.39
N GLY A 80 -6.53 13.71 15.33
CA GLY A 80 -7.91 14.09 15.53
C GLY A 80 -8.04 15.42 16.27
N ARG A 81 -9.27 15.76 16.67
CA ARG A 81 -9.46 16.81 17.69
C ARG A 81 -8.93 16.26 19.02
N GLY A 82 -8.11 17.04 19.74
CA GLY A 82 -7.56 16.63 21.04
C GLY A 82 -6.23 15.85 21.01
N ASP A 83 -5.45 15.94 19.93
CA ASP A 83 -4.12 15.27 19.81
C ASP A 83 -4.14 13.73 19.68
N GLU A 84 -5.31 13.09 19.61
CA GLU A 84 -5.38 11.65 19.42
C GLU A 84 -5.24 11.24 17.95
N TYR A 85 -4.32 10.33 17.63
CA TYR A 85 -4.23 9.76 16.29
C TYR A 85 -5.39 8.79 16.03
N LYS A 86 -6.11 8.97 14.91
CA LYS A 86 -7.15 8.02 14.46
C LYS A 86 -6.50 6.77 13.88
N ALA A 87 -6.06 5.85 14.74
CA ALA A 87 -5.44 4.59 14.32
C ALA A 87 -6.43 3.71 13.53
N ARG A 88 -5.89 2.90 12.61
CA ARG A 88 -6.65 1.94 11.82
C ARG A 88 -5.80 0.71 11.51
N TYR A 89 -6.46 -0.39 11.14
CA TYR A 89 -5.79 -1.51 10.49
C TYR A 89 -5.99 -1.43 8.98
N ALA A 90 -4.89 -1.42 8.23
CA ALA A 90 -4.89 -1.63 6.78
C ALA A 90 -4.85 -3.13 6.49
N ILE A 91 -5.51 -3.58 5.42
CA ILE A 91 -5.35 -4.95 4.91
C ILE A 91 -4.31 -4.91 3.80
N VAL A 92 -3.12 -5.47 4.03
CA VAL A 92 -1.98 -5.39 3.10
C VAL A 92 -1.65 -6.79 2.59
N SER A 93 -1.35 -6.94 1.29
CA SER A 93 -0.95 -8.24 0.77
C SER A 93 0.38 -8.70 1.37
N ARG A 94 0.51 -10.01 1.58
CA ARG A 94 1.75 -10.62 2.06
C ARG A 94 2.93 -10.34 1.11
N ALA A 95 2.68 -10.37 -0.20
CA ALA A 95 3.70 -10.07 -1.20
C ALA A 95 4.32 -8.66 -1.03
N THR A 96 3.49 -7.65 -0.74
CA THR A 96 3.98 -6.30 -0.43
C THR A 96 4.81 -6.28 0.85
N LEU A 97 4.34 -6.91 1.93
CA LEU A 97 5.08 -6.96 3.20
C LEU A 97 6.42 -7.71 3.07
N GLU A 98 6.46 -8.80 2.32
CA GLU A 98 7.69 -9.55 2.03
C GLU A 98 8.67 -8.72 1.17
N ARG A 99 8.16 -7.93 0.21
CA ARG A 99 8.99 -6.96 -0.53
C ARG A 99 9.61 -5.92 0.40
N ILE A 100 8.85 -5.42 1.36
CA ILE A 100 9.33 -4.48 2.39
C ILE A 100 10.40 -5.15 3.26
N ALA A 101 10.14 -6.36 3.76
CA ALA A 101 11.12 -7.10 4.55
C ALA A 101 12.43 -7.35 3.80
N LYS A 102 12.36 -7.63 2.49
CA LYS A 102 13.55 -7.74 1.62
C LYS A 102 14.32 -6.43 1.50
N TYR A 103 13.65 -5.29 1.41
CA TYR A 103 14.30 -3.99 1.48
C TYR A 103 14.94 -3.75 2.86
N GLN A 104 14.23 -4.07 3.95
CA GLN A 104 14.67 -3.89 5.32
C GLN A 104 15.86 -4.79 5.70
N SER A 105 16.05 -5.91 5.02
CA SER A 105 17.20 -6.80 5.24
C SER A 105 18.51 -6.26 4.63
N THR A 106 18.43 -5.25 3.75
CA THR A 106 19.61 -4.68 3.08
C THR A 106 20.51 -3.88 4.01
N PRO A 107 21.82 -3.83 3.76
CA PRO A 107 22.71 -2.97 4.54
C PRO A 107 22.38 -1.48 4.41
N LEU A 108 21.74 -1.05 3.32
CA LEU A 108 21.29 0.33 3.11
C LEU A 108 20.25 0.72 4.18
N TYR A 109 19.22 -0.11 4.34
CA TYR A 109 18.21 0.12 5.37
C TYR A 109 18.82 -0.02 6.76
N LYS A 110 19.55 -1.10 7.02
CA LYS A 110 20.14 -1.38 8.34
C LYS A 110 21.03 -0.24 8.82
N ARG A 111 21.83 0.38 7.95
CA ARG A 111 22.66 1.55 8.30
C ARG A 111 21.85 2.71 8.85
N TYR A 112 20.69 3.01 8.24
CA TYR A 112 19.82 4.08 8.73
C TYR A 112 19.02 3.68 9.95
N ALA A 113 18.59 2.41 10.04
CA ALA A 113 17.88 1.88 11.19
C ALA A 113 18.72 1.95 12.49
N LEU A 114 20.05 1.87 12.40
CA LEU A 114 20.95 2.03 13.56
C LEU A 114 20.88 3.41 14.23
N ARG A 115 20.28 4.43 13.56
CA ARG A 115 20.09 5.77 14.14
C ARG A 115 18.88 5.84 15.09
N PHE A 116 18.13 4.76 15.22
CA PHE A 116 16.92 4.66 16.02
C PHE A 116 17.13 3.68 17.17
N ASP A 117 16.55 4.00 18.31
CA ASP A 117 16.67 3.28 19.57
C ASP A 117 15.89 1.95 19.58
N SER A 118 14.74 1.91 18.90
CA SER A 118 13.89 0.72 18.86
C SER A 118 13.17 0.51 17.53
N PRO A 119 12.72 -0.72 17.21
CA PRO A 119 11.91 -1.02 16.02
C PRO A 119 10.58 -0.24 15.95
N GLU A 120 10.01 0.12 17.10
CA GLU A 120 8.76 0.89 17.23
C GLU A 120 8.94 2.32 16.73
N ASN A 121 10.10 2.92 17.00
CA ASN A 121 10.47 4.27 16.57
C ASN A 121 11.18 4.29 15.21
N THR A 122 11.65 3.14 14.72
CA THR A 122 12.31 3.02 13.42
C THR A 122 11.29 3.08 12.28
N PRO A 123 11.37 4.04 11.33
CA PRO A 123 10.49 4.09 10.17
C PRO A 123 10.65 2.87 9.26
N ALA A 124 9.56 2.36 8.70
CA ALA A 124 9.59 1.24 7.75
C ALA A 124 10.33 1.59 6.45
N PHE A 125 10.42 2.88 6.11
CA PHE A 125 11.11 3.41 4.94
C PHE A 125 11.89 4.68 5.28
N PHE A 126 13.08 4.81 4.69
CA PHE A 126 13.91 6.00 4.79
C PHE A 126 13.95 6.80 3.49
N ASN A 127 14.01 8.13 3.59
CA ASN A 127 14.33 8.99 2.45
C ASN A 127 15.83 8.90 2.07
N ALA A 128 16.27 9.71 1.11
CA ALA A 128 17.66 9.75 0.66
C ALA A 128 18.67 10.02 1.82
N ASP A 129 18.26 10.84 2.78
CA ASP A 129 19.09 11.29 3.91
C ASP A 129 19.07 10.34 5.11
N GLY A 130 18.26 9.29 5.05
CA GLY A 130 18.08 8.34 6.15
C GLY A 130 17.07 8.79 7.21
N ALA A 131 16.23 9.77 6.90
CA ALA A 131 15.14 10.24 7.75
C ALA A 131 13.79 9.62 7.33
N ALA A 132 12.79 9.70 8.22
CA ALA A 132 11.42 9.32 7.89
C ALA A 132 10.85 10.19 6.75
N TYR A 133 9.96 9.61 5.94
CA TYR A 133 9.20 10.40 4.98
C TYR A 133 8.17 11.31 5.70
N ASN A 134 7.95 12.50 5.18
CA ASN A 134 6.86 13.38 5.59
C ASN A 134 5.90 13.58 4.41
N ALA A 135 4.80 14.29 4.63
CA ALA A 135 3.77 14.47 3.60
C ALA A 135 4.33 15.13 2.32
N ASP A 136 5.24 16.09 2.47
CA ASP A 136 5.81 16.86 1.35
C ASP A 136 6.85 16.06 0.61
N SER A 137 7.70 15.28 1.29
CA SER A 137 8.67 14.41 0.65
C SER A 137 8.00 13.28 -0.12
N ILE A 138 6.88 12.72 0.37
CA ILE A 138 6.05 11.78 -0.41
C ILE A 138 5.44 12.45 -1.65
N SER A 139 4.88 13.65 -1.49
CA SER A 139 4.37 14.42 -2.63
C SER A 139 5.47 14.70 -3.66
N GLY A 140 6.68 15.05 -3.23
CA GLY A 140 7.84 15.29 -4.09
C GLY A 140 8.31 14.04 -4.82
N VAL A 141 8.38 12.89 -4.13
CA VAL A 141 8.71 11.60 -4.74
C VAL A 141 7.69 11.24 -5.81
N LEU A 142 6.38 11.29 -5.49
CA LEU A 142 5.33 10.96 -6.45
C LEU A 142 5.31 11.89 -7.66
N ARG A 143 5.46 13.21 -7.44
CA ARG A 143 5.53 14.19 -8.52
C ARG A 143 6.69 13.86 -9.46
N ARG A 144 7.91 13.74 -8.93
CA ARG A 144 9.12 13.45 -9.73
C ARG A 144 8.99 12.15 -10.53
N ILE A 145 8.51 11.07 -9.90
CA ILE A 145 8.42 9.76 -10.57
C ILE A 145 7.30 9.77 -11.62
N SER A 146 6.15 10.39 -11.32
CA SER A 146 5.02 10.43 -12.25
C SER A 146 5.30 11.31 -13.47
N GLU A 147 5.91 12.49 -13.29
CA GLU A 147 6.36 13.34 -14.40
C GLU A 147 7.36 12.62 -15.29
N ARG A 148 8.31 11.89 -14.69
CA ARG A 148 9.24 11.04 -15.44
C ARG A 148 8.51 9.93 -16.19
N GLY A 149 7.52 9.28 -15.59
CA GLY A 149 6.74 8.23 -16.23
C GLY A 149 5.96 8.73 -17.45
N VAL A 150 5.41 9.94 -17.38
CA VAL A 150 4.77 10.60 -18.53
C VAL A 150 5.80 10.86 -19.64
N LYS A 151 6.97 11.42 -19.30
CA LYS A 151 8.05 11.66 -20.27
C LYS A 151 8.56 10.38 -20.94
N LEU A 152 8.54 9.25 -20.23
CA LEU A 152 8.96 7.94 -20.74
C LEU A 152 7.84 7.20 -21.50
N GLY A 153 6.63 7.77 -21.60
CA GLY A 153 5.47 7.10 -22.21
C GLY A 153 4.92 5.91 -21.41
N LEU A 154 5.37 5.74 -20.15
CA LEU A 154 4.90 4.70 -19.24
C LEU A 154 3.58 5.08 -18.53
N LEU A 155 3.24 6.37 -18.54
CA LEU A 155 2.01 6.92 -17.98
C LEU A 155 1.40 7.90 -18.97
N GLN A 156 0.07 7.86 -19.11
CA GLN A 156 -0.66 8.85 -19.92
C GLN A 156 -0.87 10.17 -19.17
N ARG A 157 -0.80 10.14 -17.83
CA ARG A 157 -0.98 11.32 -16.98
C ARG A 157 -0.20 11.20 -15.65
N PRO A 158 0.08 12.31 -14.97
CA PRO A 158 0.66 12.27 -13.62
C PRO A 158 -0.27 11.60 -12.59
N VAL A 159 0.34 10.93 -11.62
CA VAL A 159 -0.33 10.21 -10.53
C VAL A 159 0.02 10.87 -9.19
N ALA A 160 -0.99 11.43 -8.52
CA ALA A 160 -0.85 12.07 -7.21
C ALA A 160 -1.14 11.08 -6.06
N PRO A 161 -0.66 11.31 -4.82
CA PRO A 161 -0.82 10.39 -3.70
C PRO A 161 -2.27 9.95 -3.42
N HIS A 162 -3.24 10.86 -3.52
CA HIS A 162 -4.64 10.53 -3.30
C HIS A 162 -5.19 9.54 -4.35
N LYS A 163 -4.67 9.56 -5.59
CA LYS A 163 -5.09 8.61 -6.64
C LYS A 163 -4.65 7.18 -6.34
N LEU A 164 -3.50 6.97 -5.69
CA LEU A 164 -3.07 5.66 -5.22
C LEU A 164 -4.04 5.12 -4.16
N ARG A 165 -4.43 5.97 -3.21
CA ARG A 165 -5.40 5.62 -2.17
C ARG A 165 -6.81 5.35 -2.74
N HIS A 166 -7.23 6.06 -3.79
CA HIS A 166 -8.46 5.71 -4.51
C HIS A 166 -8.32 4.37 -5.23
N GLY A 167 -7.19 4.14 -5.91
CA GLY A 167 -6.87 2.87 -6.57
C GLY A 167 -6.91 1.67 -5.61
N HIS A 168 -6.44 1.83 -4.37
CA HIS A 168 -6.60 0.83 -3.30
C HIS A 168 -8.05 0.47 -3.03
N GLY A 169 -8.93 1.47 -2.88
CA GLY A 169 -10.35 1.24 -2.65
C GLY A 169 -10.98 0.44 -3.79
N TYR A 170 -10.68 0.82 -5.03
CA TYR A 170 -11.11 0.08 -6.21
C TYR A 170 -10.55 -1.35 -6.25
N ALA A 171 -9.27 -1.53 -5.91
CA ALA A 171 -8.64 -2.85 -5.89
C ALA A 171 -9.28 -3.77 -4.85
N ILE A 172 -9.73 -3.27 -3.70
CA ILE A 172 -10.51 -4.06 -2.74
C ILE A 172 -11.88 -4.43 -3.32
N LEU A 173 -12.59 -3.45 -3.90
CA LEU A 173 -13.94 -3.68 -4.44
C LEU A 173 -13.96 -4.74 -5.55
N ARG A 174 -12.91 -4.80 -6.37
CA ARG A 174 -12.78 -5.76 -7.48
C ARG A 174 -12.13 -7.10 -7.08
N SER A 175 -11.64 -7.22 -5.84
CA SER A 175 -10.98 -8.46 -5.39
C SER A 175 -12.05 -9.48 -4.99
N PRO A 176 -12.15 -10.63 -5.66
CA PRO A 176 -13.20 -11.62 -5.36
C PRO A 176 -13.04 -12.29 -3.98
N ASP A 177 -11.86 -12.15 -3.35
CA ASP A 177 -11.49 -12.77 -2.08
C ASP A 177 -11.59 -11.84 -0.85
N LEU A 178 -12.10 -10.60 -1.01
CA LEU A 178 -12.17 -9.60 0.07
C LEU A 178 -13.61 -9.24 0.52
N GLY A 179 -14.58 -10.07 0.14
CA GLY A 179 -15.97 -10.00 0.56
C GLY A 179 -16.85 -10.82 -0.39
N THR A 180 -17.87 -11.46 0.17
CA THR A 180 -18.79 -12.33 -0.58
C THR A 180 -19.72 -11.55 -1.49
N ASP A 181 -19.98 -10.29 -1.15
CA ASP A 181 -20.74 -9.35 -1.94
C ASP A 181 -20.11 -7.95 -1.94
N VAL A 182 -20.71 -7.05 -2.72
CA VAL A 182 -20.26 -5.67 -2.87
C VAL A 182 -20.33 -4.90 -1.53
N LEU A 183 -21.30 -5.19 -0.65
CA LEU A 183 -21.44 -4.50 0.64
C LEU A 183 -20.31 -4.89 1.60
N GLU A 184 -19.96 -6.17 1.68
CA GLU A 184 -18.83 -6.64 2.46
C GLU A 184 -17.51 -6.04 1.96
N ARG A 185 -17.32 -5.97 0.64
CA ARG A 185 -16.13 -5.33 0.05
C ARG A 185 -16.09 -3.83 0.33
N MET A 186 -17.22 -3.14 0.32
CA MET A 186 -17.29 -1.73 0.75
C MET A 186 -16.94 -1.55 2.23
N LEU A 187 -17.42 -2.44 3.11
CA LEU A 187 -17.08 -2.42 4.53
C LEU A 187 -15.57 -2.66 4.73
N ALA A 188 -14.98 -3.56 3.95
CA ALA A 188 -13.53 -3.79 3.93
C ALA A 188 -12.76 -2.52 3.50
N VAL A 189 -13.22 -1.80 2.46
CA VAL A 189 -12.66 -0.50 2.07
C VAL A 189 -12.74 0.51 3.21
N GLN A 190 -13.90 0.67 3.84
CA GLN A 190 -14.07 1.69 4.88
C GLN A 190 -13.19 1.45 6.10
N ARG A 191 -13.16 0.20 6.59
CA ARG A 191 -12.28 -0.22 7.69
C ARG A 191 -10.82 -0.03 7.32
N SER A 192 -10.44 -0.49 6.14
CA SER A 192 -9.08 -0.34 5.61
C SER A 192 -8.68 1.12 5.48
N LEU A 193 -9.58 2.04 5.11
CA LEU A 193 -9.28 3.47 4.98
C LEU A 193 -9.44 4.28 6.29
N GLY A 194 -9.97 3.70 7.37
CA GLY A 194 -10.10 4.34 8.69
C GLY A 194 -11.14 5.45 8.75
N HIS A 195 -12.30 5.25 8.11
CA HIS A 195 -13.45 6.15 8.24
C HIS A 195 -14.19 5.86 9.56
N ALA A 196 -14.27 6.86 10.45
CA ALA A 196 -14.80 6.70 11.81
C ALA A 196 -16.34 6.73 11.91
N ARG A 197 -17.07 6.96 10.80
CA ARG A 197 -18.54 7.00 10.78
C ARG A 197 -19.08 6.34 9.51
N MET A 198 -20.00 5.40 9.68
CA MET A 198 -20.85 4.84 8.62
C MET A 198 -21.94 5.87 8.31
N GLY A 199 -21.66 6.83 7.41
CA GLY A 199 -22.74 7.57 6.77
C GLY A 199 -23.39 6.63 5.76
N THR A 200 -24.42 5.88 6.15
CA THR A 200 -25.14 4.94 5.29
C THR A 200 -25.64 5.59 3.99
N THR A 201 -25.81 6.91 3.97
CA THR A 201 -26.25 7.72 2.82
C THR A 201 -25.12 8.21 1.89
N ASP A 202 -23.87 8.25 2.38
CA ASP A 202 -22.69 8.72 1.62
C ASP A 202 -21.94 7.59 0.89
N ILE A 203 -22.20 6.34 1.28
CA ILE A 203 -21.58 5.13 0.69
C ILE A 203 -22.12 4.89 -0.72
N TYR A 204 -23.42 5.09 -0.93
CA TYR A 204 -24.10 4.84 -2.21
C TYR A 204 -23.98 5.98 -3.23
N THR A 205 -23.59 7.18 -2.81
CA THR A 205 -23.59 8.38 -3.67
C THR A 205 -22.23 8.71 -4.30
N ARG A 206 -21.17 7.98 -3.97
CA ARG A 206 -19.80 8.28 -4.43
C ARG A 206 -19.09 7.18 -5.20
N ILE A 207 -19.70 6.02 -5.39
CA ILE A 207 -19.18 5.03 -6.34
C ILE A 207 -19.55 5.54 -7.73
N PRO A 208 -18.59 5.92 -8.59
CA PRO A 208 -18.90 6.29 -9.96
C PRO A 208 -19.68 5.15 -10.63
N GLN A 209 -20.76 5.45 -11.35
CA GLN A 209 -21.61 4.44 -12.01
C GLN A 209 -20.83 3.45 -12.88
N GLU A 210 -19.65 3.82 -13.37
CA GLU A 210 -18.71 2.95 -14.08
C GLU A 210 -18.13 1.86 -13.17
N ALA A 211 -17.72 2.21 -11.95
CA ALA A 211 -17.23 1.26 -10.97
C ALA A 211 -18.33 0.27 -10.53
N TYR A 212 -19.57 0.74 -10.44
CA TYR A 212 -20.72 -0.13 -10.15
C TYR A 212 -21.03 -1.06 -11.33
N ARG A 213 -20.98 -0.56 -12.57
CA ARG A 213 -21.15 -1.39 -13.79
C ARG A 213 -20.06 -2.46 -13.92
N ASP A 214 -18.81 -2.11 -13.68
CA ASP A 214 -17.68 -3.05 -13.70
C ASP A 214 -17.72 -4.08 -12.55
N LEU A 215 -18.44 -3.79 -11.46
CA LEU A 215 -18.70 -4.73 -10.36
C LEU A 215 -19.89 -5.67 -10.65
N CYS A 216 -20.73 -5.34 -11.64
CA CYS A 216 -21.85 -6.16 -12.08
C CYS A 216 -21.49 -7.06 -13.28
N THR A 217 -20.29 -6.95 -13.83
CA THR A 217 -19.78 -7.87 -14.87
C THR A 217 -19.14 -9.09 -14.25
N ASP A 218 -19.30 -10.25 -14.89
CA ASP A 218 -18.84 -11.57 -14.46
C ASP A 218 -17.45 -11.56 -13.78
N GLU A 219 -17.39 -12.04 -12.54
CA GLU A 219 -16.17 -12.09 -11.71
C GLU A 219 -15.26 -13.29 -12.09
N SER A 220 -15.69 -14.14 -13.03
CA SER A 220 -14.92 -15.30 -13.48
C SER A 220 -13.57 -14.90 -14.11
N GLY A 221 -12.46 -15.34 -13.52
CA GLY A 221 -11.11 -15.09 -14.03
C GLY A 221 -10.44 -13.77 -13.57
N LEU A 222 -11.04 -13.02 -12.65
CA LEU A 222 -10.40 -11.84 -12.05
C LEU A 222 -9.28 -12.25 -11.08
N MET A 223 -8.10 -11.62 -11.23
CA MET A 223 -7.00 -11.79 -10.27
C MET A 223 -7.36 -11.15 -8.93
N THR A 224 -7.04 -11.83 -7.83
CA THR A 224 -7.09 -11.24 -6.50
C THR A 224 -6.09 -10.09 -6.36
N ARG A 225 -6.35 -9.16 -5.45
CA ARG A 225 -5.41 -8.08 -5.12
C ARG A 225 -4.08 -8.62 -4.64
N ALA A 226 -4.06 -9.72 -3.87
CA ALA A 226 -2.83 -10.36 -3.44
C ALA A 226 -2.01 -10.90 -4.61
N GLU A 227 -2.64 -11.57 -5.58
CA GLU A 227 -1.97 -12.04 -6.80
C GLU A 227 -1.48 -10.88 -7.66
N LEU A 228 -2.27 -9.81 -7.77
CA LEU A 228 -1.88 -8.60 -8.47
C LEU A 228 -0.60 -8.00 -7.87
N MET A 229 -0.54 -7.86 -6.54
CA MET A 229 0.65 -7.33 -5.84
C MET A 229 1.86 -8.26 -5.97
N ALA A 230 1.65 -9.57 -5.98
CA ALA A 230 2.71 -10.55 -6.24
C ALA A 230 3.26 -10.45 -7.66
N GLN A 231 2.39 -10.35 -8.67
CA GLN A 231 2.80 -10.13 -10.06
C GLN A 231 3.51 -8.80 -10.24
N LEU A 232 3.02 -7.73 -9.61
CA LEU A 232 3.61 -6.41 -9.66
C LEU A 232 5.03 -6.44 -9.10
N TRP A 233 5.23 -7.09 -7.95
CA TRP A 233 6.58 -7.28 -7.40
C TRP A 233 7.48 -8.05 -8.38
N LYS A 234 7.02 -9.18 -8.92
CA LYS A 234 7.78 -9.99 -9.89
C LYS A 234 8.20 -9.19 -11.13
N LYS A 235 7.29 -8.37 -11.68
CA LYS A 235 7.52 -7.58 -12.91
C LYS A 235 8.37 -6.34 -12.69
N THR A 236 8.45 -5.84 -11.46
CA THR A 236 9.04 -4.52 -11.18
C THR A 236 10.21 -4.54 -10.19
N SER A 237 10.59 -5.68 -9.63
CA SER A 237 11.75 -5.74 -8.74
C SER A 237 13.05 -5.49 -9.51
N ILE A 238 13.93 -4.68 -8.94
CA ILE A 238 15.32 -4.53 -9.39
C ILE A 238 16.28 -4.78 -8.22
N ARG A 239 17.56 -4.99 -8.53
CA ARG A 239 18.60 -5.10 -7.51
C ARG A 239 18.71 -3.78 -6.73
N ILE A 240 18.81 -3.89 -5.41
CA ILE A 240 19.03 -2.71 -4.55
C ILE A 240 20.46 -2.25 -4.75
N ASP A 241 20.64 -1.05 -5.31
CA ASP A 241 21.94 -0.40 -5.40
C ASP A 241 22.30 0.23 -4.05
N MET A 242 23.40 -0.26 -3.47
CA MET A 242 23.93 0.15 -2.18
C MET A 242 24.53 1.56 -2.17
N ARG A 243 24.79 2.13 -3.36
CA ARG A 243 25.35 3.47 -3.56
C ARG A 243 24.31 4.51 -3.96
N ALA A 244 23.06 4.09 -4.20
CA ALA A 244 22.01 4.98 -4.68
C ALA A 244 21.64 6.04 -3.61
N LYS A 245 22.06 7.28 -3.85
CA LYS A 245 21.62 8.46 -3.07
C LYS A 245 20.24 8.97 -3.51
N LYS A 246 19.67 8.44 -4.59
CA LYS A 246 18.40 8.89 -5.20
C LYS A 246 17.55 7.68 -5.56
#